data_AF-A0A559RBC0-F1
#
_entry.id   AF-A0A559RBC0-F1
#
_cell.length_a   1.000
_cell.length_b   1.000
_cell.length_c   1.000
_cell.angle_alpha   90.00
_cell.angle_beta   90.00
_cell.angle_gamma   90.00
#
_symmetry.space_group_name_H-M   'P 1'
#
loop_
_entity.id
_entity.type
_entity.pdbx_description
1 polymer ?
#
loop_
_entity_poly.entity_id
_entity_poly.type
_entity_poly.pdbx_seq_one_letter_code
_entity_poly.pdbx_strand_id
1 'polypeptide(L)'
;MKNLKNAIGLITITGLLFTSCMDDKKNNQSNMTDSETSQDVKLDANSKAMSSNSDKVLTNKNMSNGNTATTKSGDVVTRSINTKVNAMQISGWDGFNKLSIQMKKIEDADFKTKSAAIPNMGSIIGSLQSTRPDWMKTEEITEDIEDVQKEYNEYIKEQNGKEKRNVRNLEELSEAYDDLVEEINETFDEYVKINRKANEEYKEEIMDDGDVDDAREEYNEEIKKLNKVADDK
;
A
#
# COMPACT_ATOMS: atom_id res chain seq x y z
N MET A 1 28.23 -39.34 -26.66
CA MET A 1 26.96 -39.73 -26.01
C MET A 1 26.89 -39.10 -24.62
N LYS A 2 26.04 -38.09 -24.45
CA LYS A 2 25.13 -37.87 -23.31
C LYS A 2 24.32 -36.62 -23.66
N ASN A 3 23.01 -36.78 -23.56
CA ASN A 3 21.99 -36.01 -24.24
C ASN A 3 21.59 -34.79 -23.39
N LEU A 4 21.49 -33.61 -24.00
CA LEU A 4 20.79 -32.48 -23.41
C LEU A 4 19.31 -32.60 -23.83
N LYS A 5 18.44 -32.92 -22.87
CA LYS A 5 16.98 -32.83 -23.03
C LYS A 5 16.52 -31.66 -22.16
N ASN A 6 16.30 -30.50 -22.77
CA ASN A 6 15.56 -29.42 -22.10
C ASN A 6 14.18 -29.36 -22.76
N ALA A 7 13.18 -29.75 -21.98
CA ALA A 7 11.78 -29.78 -22.36
C ALA A 7 11.22 -28.35 -22.39
N ILE A 8 10.48 -28.06 -23.46
CA ILE A 8 9.71 -26.83 -23.63
C ILE A 8 8.42 -26.99 -22.82
N GLY A 9 8.26 -26.19 -21.76
CA GLY A 9 7.02 -26.09 -20.99
C GLY A 9 6.07 -25.09 -21.64
N LEU A 10 4.94 -25.59 -22.14
CA LEU A 10 3.81 -24.82 -22.67
C LEU A 10 3.05 -24.14 -21.51
N ILE A 11 2.98 -22.80 -21.51
CA ILE A 11 2.05 -22.07 -20.64
C ILE A 11 0.69 -22.04 -21.35
N THR A 12 -0.27 -22.80 -20.82
CA THR A 12 -1.67 -22.75 -21.24
C THR A 12 -2.31 -21.49 -20.66
N ILE A 13 -2.53 -20.49 -21.51
CA ILE A 13 -3.35 -19.32 -21.21
C ILE A 13 -4.81 -19.77 -21.13
N THR A 14 -5.37 -19.79 -19.92
CA THR A 14 -6.81 -20.01 -19.74
C THR A 14 -7.47 -18.64 -19.64
N GLY A 15 -7.97 -18.15 -20.78
CA GLY A 15 -8.74 -16.92 -20.84
C GLY A 15 -10.17 -17.14 -20.35
N LEU A 16 -10.55 -16.45 -19.27
CA LEU A 16 -11.94 -16.26 -18.89
C LEU A 16 -12.46 -14.99 -19.56
N LEU A 17 -13.27 -15.14 -20.60
CA LEU A 17 -14.05 -14.05 -21.19
C LEU A 17 -15.36 -13.91 -20.41
N PHE A 18 -15.55 -12.78 -19.72
CA PHE A 18 -16.88 -12.38 -19.24
C PHE A 18 -17.68 -11.82 -20.41
N THR A 19 -18.62 -12.60 -20.95
CA THR A 19 -19.65 -12.12 -21.86
C THR A 19 -20.81 -11.56 -21.04
N SER A 20 -21.01 -10.24 -21.05
CA SER A 20 -22.24 -9.62 -20.56
C SER A 20 -23.39 -9.89 -21.54
N CYS A 21 -24.39 -10.68 -21.14
CA CYS A 21 -25.66 -10.74 -21.88
C CYS A 21 -26.42 -9.42 -21.67
N MET A 22 -26.48 -8.61 -22.72
CA MET A 22 -27.57 -7.67 -22.96
C MET A 22 -28.69 -8.46 -23.65
N ASP A 23 -29.83 -8.58 -22.99
CA ASP A 23 -31.08 -9.00 -23.63
C ASP A 23 -31.83 -7.76 -24.13
N ASP A 24 -31.81 -7.56 -25.45
CA ASP A 24 -32.72 -6.66 -26.16
C ASP A 24 -33.92 -7.44 -26.69
N LYS A 25 -35.14 -7.05 -26.30
CA LYS A 25 -36.33 -7.27 -27.13
C LYS A 25 -37.31 -6.08 -27.09
N LYS A 26 -37.32 -5.38 -28.23
CA LYS A 26 -38.36 -4.51 -28.82
C LYS A 26 -39.79 -4.74 -28.30
N ASN A 27 -40.58 -3.66 -28.11
CA ASN A 27 -41.43 -3.07 -29.15
C ASN A 27 -42.35 -1.92 -28.64
N ASN A 28 -42.67 -0.99 -29.55
CA ASN A 28 -43.86 -0.13 -29.63
C ASN A 28 -44.05 1.14 -28.76
N GLN A 29 -43.92 2.28 -29.46
CA GLN A 29 -45.03 3.19 -29.82
C GLN A 29 -45.48 4.32 -28.86
N SER A 30 -45.14 5.54 -29.29
CA SER A 30 -45.88 6.80 -29.34
C SER A 30 -46.57 7.42 -28.10
N ASN A 31 -46.37 8.74 -28.01
CA ASN A 31 -47.32 9.83 -27.76
C ASN A 31 -47.22 10.64 -26.46
N MET A 32 -47.00 11.95 -26.73
CA MET A 32 -47.66 13.14 -26.20
C MET A 32 -47.37 13.66 -24.78
N THR A 33 -46.71 14.82 -24.77
CA THR A 33 -47.15 16.14 -24.26
C THR A 33 -48.36 16.20 -23.32
N ASP A 34 -48.15 16.80 -22.15
CA ASP A 34 -48.73 18.07 -21.64
C ASP A 34 -48.58 18.09 -20.11
N SER A 35 -47.86 19.04 -19.51
CA SER A 35 -48.22 20.44 -19.21
C SER A 35 -48.98 20.59 -17.87
N GLU A 36 -48.65 21.69 -17.19
CA GLU A 36 -49.33 22.33 -16.05
C GLU A 36 -49.06 21.75 -14.63
N THR A 37 -48.93 22.52 -13.54
CA THR A 37 -48.79 23.97 -13.27
C THR A 37 -48.46 24.09 -11.77
N SER A 38 -47.48 24.94 -11.47
CA SER A 38 -47.27 25.83 -10.30
C SER A 38 -47.94 25.57 -8.93
N GLN A 39 -47.15 25.68 -7.86
CA GLN A 39 -47.44 26.64 -6.76
C GLN A 39 -46.21 26.90 -5.87
N ASP A 40 -45.70 28.13 -5.96
CA ASP A 40 -44.80 28.79 -5.00
C ASP A 40 -45.54 29.09 -3.68
N VAL A 41 -44.88 28.89 -2.53
CA VAL A 41 -44.90 29.86 -1.41
C VAL A 41 -43.55 29.80 -0.67
N LYS A 42 -42.85 30.93 -0.69
CA LYS A 42 -41.67 31.28 0.13
C LYS A 42 -42.14 32.10 1.32
N LEU A 43 -41.59 31.88 2.52
CA LEU A 43 -41.46 32.94 3.55
C LEU A 43 -40.46 32.55 4.65
N ASP A 44 -39.40 33.35 4.72
CA ASP A 44 -38.34 33.42 5.74
C ASP A 44 -38.81 34.14 7.02
N ALA A 45 -38.22 33.79 8.20
CA ALA A 45 -37.65 34.74 9.19
C ALA A 45 -37.23 34.11 10.54
N ASN A 46 -35.92 33.91 10.72
CA ASN A 46 -35.01 34.36 11.81
C ASN A 46 -35.49 34.61 13.27
N SER A 47 -34.81 33.99 14.26
CA SER A 47 -34.18 34.64 15.46
C SER A 47 -33.43 33.59 16.32
N LYS A 48 -32.09 33.63 16.41
CA LYS A 48 -31.18 34.24 17.41
C LYS A 48 -31.15 33.66 18.86
N ALA A 49 -30.02 33.01 19.14
CA ALA A 49 -29.05 33.27 20.24
C ALA A 49 -29.05 32.46 21.57
N MET A 50 -27.80 32.17 22.01
CA MET A 50 -27.26 31.73 23.31
C MET A 50 -27.42 30.24 23.69
N SER A 51 -26.50 29.57 24.37
CA SER A 51 -25.07 29.67 24.67
C SER A 51 -24.77 28.45 25.56
N SER A 52 -23.61 27.81 25.36
CA SER A 52 -22.86 27.01 26.34
C SER A 52 -23.55 25.88 27.12
N ASN A 53 -23.16 24.63 26.84
CA ASN A 53 -22.33 23.90 27.80
C ASN A 53 -21.47 22.82 27.13
N SER A 54 -20.23 22.79 27.60
CA SER A 54 -19.15 21.87 27.32
C SER A 54 -19.49 20.42 27.70
N ASP A 55 -18.60 19.52 27.27
CA ASP A 55 -18.41 18.17 27.82
C ASP A 55 -19.26 17.05 27.23
N LYS A 56 -18.93 16.71 25.99
CA LYS A 56 -18.40 15.36 25.73
C LYS A 56 -17.66 15.35 24.40
N VAL A 57 -16.35 15.65 24.47
CA VAL A 57 -15.40 15.09 23.52
C VAL A 57 -15.43 13.58 23.73
N LEU A 58 -16.36 12.90 23.06
CA LEU A 58 -16.20 11.50 22.76
C LEU A 58 -15.31 11.47 21.52
N THR A 59 -14.00 11.53 21.74
CA THR A 59 -13.04 11.20 20.69
C THR A 59 -13.39 9.81 20.20
N ASN A 60 -13.87 9.72 18.95
CA ASN A 60 -13.92 8.47 18.19
C ASN A 60 -12.49 7.93 18.04
N LYS A 61 -11.99 7.28 19.08
CA LYS A 61 -10.67 6.62 19.15
C LYS A 61 -10.77 5.15 18.71
N ASN A 62 -11.60 4.87 17.70
CA ASN A 62 -11.79 3.49 17.22
C ASN A 62 -11.70 3.37 15.68
N MET A 63 -11.09 4.35 15.00
CA MET A 63 -10.91 4.29 13.54
C MET A 63 -9.54 4.77 13.04
N SER A 64 -8.50 4.67 13.89
CA SER A 64 -7.11 5.08 13.57
C SER A 64 -6.08 3.93 13.64
N ASN A 65 -6.48 2.70 13.98
CA ASN A 65 -5.54 1.62 14.33
C ASN A 65 -4.86 0.90 13.15
N GLY A 66 -5.24 1.15 11.89
CA GLY A 66 -4.70 0.40 10.74
C GLY A 66 -3.34 0.87 10.22
N ASN A 67 -2.84 2.01 10.71
CA ASN A 67 -1.64 2.66 10.17
C ASN A 67 -0.51 2.78 11.19
N THR A 68 -0.63 2.15 12.35
CA THR A 68 0.38 2.18 13.42
C THR A 68 0.58 0.81 14.03
N ALA A 69 1.82 0.44 14.33
CA ALA A 69 2.17 -0.78 15.06
C ALA A 69 3.27 -0.46 16.10
N THR A 70 3.49 -1.34 17.07
CA THR A 70 4.61 -1.26 18.00
C THR A 70 5.64 -2.33 17.64
N THR A 71 6.91 -1.94 17.55
CA THR A 71 8.01 -2.89 17.33
C THR A 71 8.30 -3.68 18.61
N LYS A 72 9.14 -4.71 18.50
CA LYS A 72 9.63 -5.46 19.67
C LYS A 72 10.38 -4.59 20.68
N SER A 73 11.05 -3.54 20.22
CA SER A 73 11.75 -2.56 21.07
C SER A 73 10.80 -1.60 21.77
N GLY A 74 9.51 -1.61 21.45
CA GLY A 74 8.51 -0.69 21.99
C GLY A 74 8.36 0.60 21.19
N ASP A 75 9.01 0.72 20.03
CA ASP A 75 8.90 1.91 19.18
C ASP A 75 7.57 1.88 18.41
N VAL A 76 6.87 3.01 18.37
CA VAL A 76 5.68 3.15 17.55
C VAL A 76 6.09 3.47 16.12
N VAL A 77 5.74 2.58 15.20
CA VAL A 77 5.96 2.72 13.76
C VAL A 77 4.66 3.00 13.04
N THR A 78 4.74 3.79 11.98
CA THR A 78 3.58 4.30 11.24
C THR A 78 3.78 4.17 9.74
N ARG A 79 2.73 3.77 9.03
CA ARG A 79 2.55 3.95 7.59
C ARG A 79 1.74 5.22 7.35
N SER A 80 2.23 6.11 6.49
CA SER A 80 1.59 7.40 6.22
C SER A 80 1.74 7.80 4.76
N ILE A 81 1.18 8.96 4.39
CA ILE A 81 1.27 9.52 3.03
C ILE A 81 1.93 10.90 3.09
N ASN A 82 2.89 11.15 2.21
CA ASN A 82 3.36 12.48 1.91
C ASN A 82 2.26 13.26 1.19
N THR A 83 1.61 14.18 1.90
CA THR A 83 0.42 14.90 1.40
C THR A 83 0.71 15.87 0.24
N LYS A 84 1.98 16.18 -0.07
CA LYS A 84 2.33 17.09 -1.17
C LYS A 84 2.33 16.39 -2.52
N VAL A 85 2.73 15.12 -2.55
CA VAL A 85 2.86 14.34 -3.79
C VAL A 85 2.04 13.04 -3.76
N ASN A 86 1.32 12.77 -2.68
CA ASN A 86 0.56 11.54 -2.47
C ASN A 86 1.43 10.27 -2.53
N ALA A 87 2.64 10.31 -1.95
CA ALA A 87 3.57 9.18 -1.92
C ALA A 87 3.52 8.43 -0.59
N MET A 88 3.59 7.10 -0.62
CA MET A 88 3.65 6.27 0.58
C MET A 88 4.91 6.56 1.41
N GLN A 89 4.76 6.56 2.73
CA GLN A 89 5.86 6.76 3.68
C GLN A 89 5.78 5.70 4.78
N ILE A 90 6.93 5.20 5.22
CA ILE A 90 7.06 4.23 6.29
C ILE A 90 8.07 4.72 7.33
N SER A 91 7.77 4.51 8.61
CA SER A 91 8.62 4.99 9.71
C SER A 91 9.98 4.30 9.70
N GLY A 92 11.05 5.09 9.86
CA GLY A 92 12.41 4.56 9.98
C GLY A 92 13.09 4.16 8.67
N TRP A 93 12.46 4.34 7.49
CA TRP A 93 13.06 3.96 6.20
C TRP A 93 13.28 5.13 5.25
N ASP A 94 14.38 5.86 5.45
CA ASP A 94 14.69 7.08 4.71
C ASP A 94 14.88 6.87 3.20
N GLY A 95 15.57 5.79 2.79
CA GLY A 95 15.79 5.46 1.38
C GLY A 95 14.47 5.23 0.63
N PHE A 96 13.59 4.39 1.17
CA PHE A 96 12.27 4.15 0.58
C PHE A 96 11.42 5.43 0.53
N ASN A 97 11.36 6.19 1.63
CA ASN A 97 10.57 7.41 1.69
C ASN A 97 10.98 8.46 0.66
N LYS A 98 12.29 8.54 0.36
CA LYS A 98 12.82 9.39 -0.71
C LYS A 98 12.48 8.83 -2.09
N LEU A 99 12.63 7.52 -2.29
CA LEU A 99 12.33 6.87 -3.57
C LEU A 99 10.85 7.04 -3.92
N SER A 100 9.95 6.77 -2.99
CA SER A 100 8.51 6.85 -3.22
C SER A 100 8.07 8.25 -3.63
N ILE A 101 8.65 9.30 -3.04
CA ILE A 101 8.42 10.69 -3.45
C ILE A 101 8.88 10.93 -4.89
N GLN A 102 10.02 10.39 -5.30
CA GLN A 102 10.55 10.59 -6.65
C GLN A 102 9.76 9.81 -7.69
N MET A 103 9.44 8.54 -7.42
CA MET A 103 8.61 7.70 -8.28
C MET A 103 7.22 8.32 -8.46
N LYS A 104 6.59 8.78 -7.37
CA LYS A 104 5.26 9.40 -7.44
C LYS A 104 5.22 10.69 -8.26
N LYS A 105 6.30 11.49 -8.26
CA LYS A 105 6.39 12.69 -9.11
C LYS A 105 6.43 12.39 -10.60
N ILE A 106 6.83 11.19 -10.99
CA ILE A 106 7.00 10.81 -12.39
C ILE A 106 6.02 9.73 -12.86
N GLU A 107 5.16 9.21 -11.99
CA GLU A 107 4.23 8.10 -12.25
C GLU A 107 3.47 8.27 -13.58
N ASP A 108 2.82 9.44 -13.76
CA ASP A 108 2.04 9.78 -14.95
C ASP A 108 2.85 10.52 -16.04
N ALA A 109 4.15 10.69 -15.85
CA ALA A 109 4.98 11.44 -16.78
C ALA A 109 5.28 10.63 -18.06
N ASP A 110 5.51 11.34 -19.17
CA ASP A 110 5.93 10.70 -20.41
C ASP A 110 7.32 10.05 -20.30
N PHE A 111 7.62 9.15 -21.23
CA PHE A 111 8.89 8.43 -21.28
C PHE A 111 10.10 9.37 -21.24
N LYS A 112 10.07 10.48 -21.99
CA LYS A 112 11.19 11.43 -22.05
C LYS A 112 11.47 12.04 -20.68
N THR A 113 10.42 12.40 -19.95
CA THR A 113 10.50 12.97 -18.61
C THR A 113 10.99 11.95 -17.60
N LYS A 114 10.44 10.72 -17.61
CA LYS A 114 10.92 9.61 -16.78
C LYS A 114 12.40 9.33 -17.05
N SER A 115 12.79 9.24 -18.32
CA SER A 115 14.17 8.96 -18.72
C SER A 115 15.18 10.01 -18.29
N ALA A 116 14.79 11.27 -18.19
CA ALA A 116 15.64 12.33 -17.66
C ALA A 116 15.73 12.29 -16.12
N ALA A 117 14.69 11.81 -15.43
CA ALA A 117 14.59 11.82 -13.98
C ALA A 117 15.28 10.62 -13.32
N ILE A 118 15.02 9.40 -13.81
CA ILE A 118 15.47 8.14 -13.19
C ILE A 118 16.97 8.09 -12.92
N PRO A 119 17.88 8.53 -13.83
CA PRO A 119 19.32 8.49 -13.56
C PRO A 119 19.78 9.26 -12.31
N ASN A 120 18.97 10.20 -11.83
CA ASN A 120 19.27 10.97 -10.61
C ASN A 120 18.85 10.25 -9.32
N MET A 121 18.22 9.08 -9.41
CA MET A 121 17.72 8.32 -8.27
C MET A 121 18.72 7.27 -7.76
N GLY A 122 19.85 7.05 -8.44
CA GLY A 122 20.79 5.97 -8.13
C GLY A 122 21.30 5.94 -6.69
N SER A 123 21.59 7.11 -6.09
CA SER A 123 22.01 7.16 -4.68
C SER A 123 20.88 6.80 -3.70
N ILE A 124 19.63 7.08 -4.08
CA ILE A 124 18.45 6.75 -3.27
C ILE A 124 18.21 5.23 -3.36
N ILE A 125 18.18 4.67 -4.57
CA ILE A 125 17.99 3.23 -4.82
C ILE A 125 19.11 2.41 -4.15
N GLY A 126 20.37 2.84 -4.26
CA GLY A 126 21.48 2.19 -3.57
C GLY A 126 21.45 2.29 -2.03
N SER A 127 20.59 3.14 -1.46
CA SER A 127 20.42 3.27 -0.01
C SER A 127 19.26 2.46 0.58
N LEU A 128 18.46 1.80 -0.27
CA LEU A 128 17.26 1.09 0.18
C LEU A 128 17.57 0.07 1.27
N GLN A 129 18.57 -0.78 1.06
CA GLN A 129 18.93 -1.83 2.00
C GLN A 129 19.59 -1.29 3.29
N SER A 130 20.48 -0.30 3.17
CA SER A 130 21.25 0.23 4.31
C SER A 130 20.43 1.12 5.23
N THR A 131 19.32 1.69 4.73
CA THR A 131 18.38 2.51 5.51
C THR A 131 17.13 1.76 5.92
N ARG A 132 17.00 0.48 5.54
CA ARG A 132 15.86 -0.37 5.90
C ARG A 132 15.85 -0.63 7.41
N PRO A 133 14.74 -0.37 8.11
CA PRO A 133 14.65 -0.63 9.54
C PRO A 133 14.57 -2.13 9.82
N ASP A 134 15.07 -2.55 11.00
CA ASP A 134 15.19 -3.97 11.36
C ASP A 134 13.87 -4.75 11.29
N TRP A 135 12.76 -4.09 11.64
CA TRP A 135 11.42 -4.70 11.64
C TRP A 135 10.85 -4.91 10.22
N MET A 136 11.54 -4.44 9.18
CA MET A 136 11.22 -4.65 7.75
C MET A 136 12.27 -5.53 7.04
N LYS A 137 13.17 -6.20 7.78
CA LYS A 137 14.19 -7.08 7.19
C LYS A 137 13.64 -8.47 6.90
N THR A 138 12.63 -8.57 6.04
CA THR A 138 12.13 -9.85 5.51
C THR A 138 12.96 -10.29 4.30
N GLU A 139 12.90 -11.57 3.93
CA GLU A 139 13.56 -12.10 2.73
C GLU A 139 12.92 -11.53 1.46
N GLU A 140 11.59 -11.59 1.31
CA GLU A 140 10.83 -10.92 0.22
C GLU A 140 11.21 -9.42 0.04
N ILE A 141 11.21 -8.61 1.11
CA ILE A 141 11.62 -7.19 1.01
C ILE A 141 13.10 -7.08 0.58
N THR A 142 13.93 -8.05 0.91
CA THR A 142 15.32 -8.08 0.44
C THR A 142 15.40 -8.37 -1.04
N GLU A 143 14.66 -9.37 -1.52
CA GLU A 143 14.56 -9.73 -2.93
C GLU A 143 14.02 -8.55 -3.76
N ASP A 144 12.93 -7.93 -3.34
CA ASP A 144 12.33 -6.79 -4.05
C ASP A 144 13.26 -5.57 -4.11
N ILE A 145 14.04 -5.31 -3.06
CA ILE A 145 15.07 -4.26 -3.11
C ILE A 145 16.16 -4.61 -4.13
N GLU A 146 16.58 -5.87 -4.17
CA GLU A 146 17.58 -6.35 -5.11
C GLU A 146 17.07 -6.26 -6.55
N ASP A 147 15.79 -6.57 -6.79
CA ASP A 147 15.15 -6.44 -8.09
C ASP A 147 15.03 -4.98 -8.53
N VAL A 148 14.59 -4.06 -7.66
CA VAL A 148 14.62 -2.61 -7.96
C VAL A 148 16.04 -2.14 -8.33
N GLN A 149 17.05 -2.61 -7.60
CA GLN A 149 18.45 -2.26 -7.88
C GLN A 149 18.94 -2.86 -9.21
N LYS A 150 18.56 -4.11 -9.51
CA LYS A 150 18.87 -4.80 -10.75
C LYS A 150 18.25 -4.08 -11.94
N GLU A 151 16.94 -3.86 -11.94
CA GLU A 151 16.22 -3.23 -13.04
C GLU A 151 16.68 -1.77 -13.26
N TYR A 152 16.99 -1.06 -12.18
CA TYR A 152 17.62 0.26 -12.27
C TYR A 152 18.96 0.19 -13.01
N ASN A 153 19.84 -0.73 -12.64
CA ASN A 153 21.15 -0.87 -13.27
C ASN A 153 21.03 -1.30 -14.74
N GLU A 154 20.09 -2.19 -15.07
CA GLU A 154 19.78 -2.58 -16.45
C GLU A 154 19.30 -1.38 -17.27
N TYR A 155 18.39 -0.57 -16.73
CA TYR A 155 17.95 0.68 -17.34
C TYR A 155 19.13 1.65 -17.60
N ILE A 156 19.97 1.91 -16.59
CA ILE A 156 21.11 2.85 -16.72
C ILE A 156 22.15 2.39 -17.73
N LYS A 157 22.43 1.07 -17.79
CA LYS A 157 23.37 0.48 -18.74
C LYS A 157 22.89 0.64 -20.17
N GLU A 158 21.58 0.61 -20.39
CA GLU A 158 20.97 0.53 -21.71
C GLU A 158 20.31 1.82 -22.17
N GLN A 159 20.20 2.85 -21.32
CA GLN A 159 19.50 4.12 -21.58
C GLN A 159 19.90 4.85 -22.87
N ASN A 160 21.10 4.62 -23.42
CA ASN A 160 21.54 5.19 -24.69
C ASN A 160 21.28 4.27 -25.91
N GLY A 161 20.56 3.16 -25.68
CA GLY A 161 20.25 2.12 -26.65
C GLY A 161 18.97 2.40 -27.45
N LYS A 162 18.33 1.33 -27.92
CA LYS A 162 17.11 1.43 -28.73
C LYS A 162 15.94 1.87 -27.85
N GLU A 163 15.18 2.86 -28.32
CA GLU A 163 14.01 3.42 -27.62
C GLU A 163 13.05 2.34 -27.08
N LYS A 164 12.64 1.37 -27.91
CA LYS A 164 11.73 0.28 -27.47
C LYS A 164 12.29 -0.55 -26.32
N ARG A 165 13.62 -0.74 -26.26
CA ARG A 165 14.27 -1.48 -25.18
C ARG A 165 14.27 -0.65 -23.90
N ASN A 166 14.57 0.64 -24.01
CA ASN A 166 14.56 1.55 -22.86
C ASN A 166 13.16 1.73 -22.25
N VAL A 167 12.12 1.75 -23.09
CA VAL A 167 10.72 1.77 -22.61
C VAL A 167 10.44 0.52 -21.78
N ARG A 168 10.83 -0.66 -22.27
CA ARG A 168 10.65 -1.92 -21.52
C ARG A 168 11.43 -1.93 -20.20
N ASN A 169 12.72 -1.58 -20.22
CA ASN A 169 13.51 -1.59 -18.98
C ASN A 169 12.96 -0.58 -17.95
N LEU A 170 12.30 0.49 -18.40
CA LEU A 170 11.61 1.44 -17.53
C LEU A 170 10.30 0.87 -16.96
N GLU A 171 9.57 0.08 -17.74
CA GLU A 171 8.40 -0.68 -17.28
C GLU A 171 8.82 -1.71 -16.23
N GLU A 172 9.87 -2.49 -16.50
CA GLU A 172 10.42 -3.49 -15.57
C GLU A 172 10.87 -2.86 -14.23
N LEU A 173 11.52 -1.69 -14.27
CA LEU A 173 11.85 -0.93 -13.05
C LEU A 173 10.61 -0.42 -12.30
N SER A 174 9.54 -0.06 -13.02
CA SER A 174 8.29 0.36 -12.39
C SER A 174 7.60 -0.82 -11.70
N GLU A 175 7.57 -1.98 -12.36
CA GLU A 175 7.01 -3.22 -11.81
C GLU A 175 7.76 -3.63 -10.54
N ALA A 176 9.11 -3.71 -10.57
CA ALA A 176 9.90 -4.04 -9.39
C ALA A 176 9.69 -3.04 -8.22
N TYR A 177 9.46 -1.76 -8.52
CA TYR A 177 9.13 -0.78 -7.48
C TYR A 177 7.73 -0.98 -6.90
N ASP A 178 6.76 -1.35 -7.72
CA ASP A 178 5.39 -1.62 -7.28
C ASP A 178 5.33 -2.90 -6.43
N ASP A 179 6.08 -3.94 -6.80
CA ASP A 179 6.25 -5.18 -6.02
C ASP A 179 6.84 -4.87 -4.63
N LEU A 180 7.91 -4.07 -4.57
CA LEU A 180 8.48 -3.60 -3.31
C LEU A 180 7.43 -2.84 -2.45
N VAL A 181 6.56 -2.05 -3.07
CA VAL A 181 5.50 -1.32 -2.33
C VAL A 181 4.44 -2.29 -1.81
N GLU A 182 4.08 -3.32 -2.58
CA GLU A 182 3.15 -4.38 -2.17
C GLU A 182 3.68 -5.10 -0.94
N GLU A 183 4.90 -5.63 -0.99
CA GLU A 183 5.49 -6.40 0.11
C GLU A 183 5.70 -5.54 1.38
N ILE A 184 6.07 -4.26 1.24
CA ILE A 184 6.11 -3.33 2.38
C ILE A 184 4.72 -3.19 3.04
N ASN A 185 3.65 -3.15 2.25
CA ASN A 185 2.30 -3.07 2.79
C ASN A 185 1.86 -4.37 3.45
N GLU A 186 2.13 -5.52 2.83
CA GLU A 186 1.82 -6.84 3.41
C GLU A 186 2.53 -7.04 4.74
N THR A 187 3.85 -6.78 4.78
CA THR A 187 4.65 -6.89 6.00
C THR A 187 4.12 -5.94 7.10
N PHE A 188 3.79 -4.70 6.76
CA PHE A 188 3.23 -3.75 7.73
C PHE A 188 1.87 -4.19 8.28
N ASP A 189 0.99 -4.68 7.41
CA ASP A 189 -0.35 -5.11 7.80
C ASP A 189 -0.30 -6.35 8.70
N GLU A 190 0.62 -7.28 8.45
CA GLU A 190 0.84 -8.42 9.34
C GLU A 190 1.39 -7.96 10.71
N TYR A 191 2.28 -6.96 10.73
CA TYR A 191 2.76 -6.34 11.97
C TYR A 191 1.62 -5.72 12.80
N VAL A 192 0.74 -4.96 12.14
CA VAL A 192 -0.44 -4.33 12.79
C VAL A 192 -1.36 -5.41 13.35
N LYS A 193 -1.61 -6.47 12.58
CA LYS A 193 -2.48 -7.58 12.98
C LYS A 193 -1.94 -8.35 14.17
N ILE A 194 -0.64 -8.65 14.20
CA ILE A 194 0.02 -9.31 15.35
C ILE A 194 -0.03 -8.40 16.57
N ASN A 195 0.29 -7.11 16.41
CA ASN A 195 0.18 -6.13 17.50
C ASN A 195 -1.24 -6.04 18.06
N ARG A 196 -2.25 -6.06 17.18
CA ARG A 196 -3.64 -5.98 17.60
C ARG A 196 -4.03 -7.21 18.42
N LYS A 197 -3.68 -8.42 17.95
CA LYS A 197 -3.94 -9.67 18.67
C LYS A 197 -3.27 -9.71 20.03
N ALA A 198 -1.97 -9.36 20.09
CA ALA A 198 -1.24 -9.32 21.35
C ALA A 198 -1.90 -8.39 22.39
N ASN A 199 -2.39 -7.22 21.94
CA ASN A 199 -3.09 -6.27 22.82
C ASN A 199 -4.52 -6.71 23.18
N GLU A 200 -5.18 -7.48 22.30
CA GLU A 200 -6.50 -8.06 22.57
C GLU A 200 -6.39 -9.15 23.64
N GLU A 201 -5.47 -10.10 23.48
CA GLU A 201 -5.17 -11.18 24.46
C GLU A 201 -4.76 -10.61 25.82
N TYR A 202 -3.79 -9.69 25.85
CA TYR A 202 -3.40 -9.01 27.10
C TYR A 202 -4.59 -8.37 27.83
N LYS A 203 -5.55 -7.81 27.09
CA LYS A 203 -6.70 -7.13 27.67
C LYS A 203 -7.75 -8.13 28.16
N GLU A 204 -7.94 -9.24 27.45
CA GLU A 204 -8.87 -10.30 27.84
C GLU A 204 -8.45 -10.94 29.17
N GLU A 205 -7.18 -11.34 29.32
CA GLU A 205 -6.67 -11.92 30.58
C GLU A 205 -6.75 -10.92 31.77
N ILE A 206 -6.37 -9.66 31.54
CA ILE A 206 -6.53 -8.62 32.59
C ILE A 206 -8.01 -8.42 33.00
N MET A 207 -8.97 -8.67 32.10
CA MET A 207 -10.40 -8.50 32.36
C MET A 207 -11.05 -9.74 33.00
N ASP A 208 -10.59 -10.94 32.68
CA ASP A 208 -11.24 -12.20 33.08
C ASP A 208 -10.68 -12.74 34.41
N ASP A 209 -9.37 -12.71 34.59
CA ASP A 209 -8.64 -13.31 35.71
C ASP A 209 -7.80 -12.28 36.50
N GLY A 210 -7.46 -11.15 35.86
CA GLY A 210 -6.70 -10.08 36.48
C GLY A 210 -5.25 -10.47 36.76
N ASP A 211 -4.77 -11.57 36.16
CA ASP A 211 -3.40 -12.02 36.28
C ASP A 211 -2.52 -11.29 35.26
N VAL A 212 -1.65 -10.43 35.78
CA VAL A 212 -0.77 -9.60 34.97
C VAL A 212 0.37 -10.43 34.38
N ASP A 213 0.76 -11.52 35.03
CA ASP A 213 1.85 -12.37 34.58
C ASP A 213 1.40 -13.24 33.39
N ASP A 214 0.20 -13.84 33.46
CA ASP A 214 -0.40 -14.63 32.37
C ASP A 214 -0.68 -13.74 31.14
N ALA A 215 -1.32 -12.59 31.33
CA ALA A 215 -1.54 -11.60 30.27
C ALA A 215 -0.24 -11.19 29.56
N ARG A 216 0.85 -11.05 30.31
CA ARG A 216 2.17 -10.71 29.77
C ARG A 216 2.81 -11.88 29.04
N GLU A 217 2.59 -13.11 29.48
CA GLU A 217 3.06 -14.31 28.78
C GLU A 217 2.43 -14.38 27.38
N GLU A 218 1.11 -14.29 27.27
CA GLU A 218 0.37 -14.36 26.00
C GLU A 218 0.78 -13.23 25.04
N TYR A 219 0.85 -11.99 25.53
CA TYR A 219 1.36 -10.85 24.73
C TYR A 219 2.74 -11.15 24.14
N ASN A 220 3.65 -11.73 24.94
CA ASN A 220 4.99 -12.07 24.47
C ASN A 220 4.97 -13.24 23.47
N GLU A 221 4.02 -14.18 23.57
CA GLU A 221 3.85 -15.25 22.60
C GLU A 221 3.45 -14.71 21.21
N GLU A 222 2.50 -13.78 21.15
CA GLU A 222 2.11 -13.15 19.89
C GLU A 222 3.22 -12.28 19.32
N ILE A 223 3.89 -11.47 20.14
CA ILE A 223 5.00 -10.60 19.69
C ILE A 223 6.21 -11.41 19.18
N LYS A 224 6.42 -12.66 19.64
CA LYS A 224 7.43 -13.55 19.05
C LYS A 224 7.14 -13.81 17.57
N LYS A 225 5.87 -13.85 17.13
CA LYS A 225 5.50 -14.07 15.72
C LYS A 225 5.99 -12.97 14.78
N LEU A 226 6.27 -11.76 15.29
CA LEU A 226 6.92 -10.71 14.50
C LEU A 226 8.34 -11.10 14.03
N ASN A 227 9.03 -12.04 14.70
CA ASN A 227 10.30 -12.57 14.16
C ASN A 227 10.03 -13.44 12.93
N LYS A 228 8.92 -14.19 12.91
CA LYS A 228 8.55 -15.01 11.76
C LYS A 228 8.17 -14.16 10.55
N VAL A 229 7.62 -12.95 10.74
CA VAL A 229 7.43 -12.02 9.61
C VAL A 229 8.78 -11.62 9.00
N ALA A 230 9.83 -11.48 9.81
CA ALA A 230 11.19 -11.19 9.33
C ALA A 230 11.96 -12.42 8.81
N ASP A 231 11.64 -13.61 9.31
CA ASP A 231 12.43 -14.83 9.10
C ASP A 231 11.72 -15.91 8.23
N ASP A 232 10.40 -15.84 8.02
CA ASP A 232 9.61 -16.76 7.18
C ASP A 232 9.02 -16.00 5.97
N LYS A 233 9.73 -16.01 4.84
CA LYS A 233 9.20 -16.13 3.47
C LYS A 233 10.36 -16.09 2.49
#